data_AF-A0A1Q8S2R6-F1
#
_entry.id   AF-A0A1Q8S2R6-F1
#
_cell.length_a   1.000
_cell.length_b   1.000
_cell.length_c   1.000
_cell.angle_alpha   90.00
_cell.angle_beta   90.00
_cell.angle_gamma   90.00
#
_symmetry.space_group_name_H-M   'P 1'
#
loop_
_entity.id
_entity.type
_entity.pdbx_description
1 polymer ?
#
loop_
_entity_poly.entity_id
_entity_poly.type
_entity_poly.pdbx_seq_one_letter_code
_entity_poly.pdbx_strand_id
1 'polypeptide(L)'
;MEKASFKDMRSCGLVPRDCTFAGHSLSKYSTLAALAEIMPIKSLVNLRTLNTLISITNFYKQQKINIKEMRAYLEEAKGALRDIIKGCAEATVKKPTPLELQRGFATIPLYSINMPFYSTFLRSGAGRNIDPTKLVSKYIPNVRAKPFALTKEYFKDVYKLTNSPKIASVLAN
;
A
#
# COMPACT_ATOMS: atom_id res chain seq x y z
N MET A 1 -9.22 4.97 -19.12
CA MET A 1 -8.38 5.93 -19.85
C MET A 1 -7.01 5.33 -20.16
N GLU A 2 -6.20 4.99 -19.16
CA GLU A 2 -4.83 4.43 -19.34
C GLU A 2 -4.76 3.20 -20.29
N LYS A 3 -5.64 2.20 -20.13
CA LYS A 3 -5.69 1.01 -21.02
C LYS A 3 -5.99 1.37 -22.48
N ALA A 4 -6.86 2.35 -22.71
CA ALA A 4 -7.26 2.74 -24.06
C ALA A 4 -6.12 3.48 -24.76
N SER A 5 -5.51 4.45 -24.08
CA SER A 5 -4.34 5.18 -24.59
C SER A 5 -3.17 4.24 -24.87
N PHE A 6 -2.92 3.24 -24.01
CA PHE A 6 -1.87 2.26 -24.24
C PHE A 6 -2.14 1.35 -25.44
N LYS A 7 -3.38 0.90 -25.63
CA LYS A 7 -3.76 0.10 -26.81
C LYS A 7 -3.60 0.89 -28.11
N ASP A 8 -3.96 2.17 -28.09
CA ASP A 8 -3.80 3.09 -29.22
C ASP A 8 -2.32 3.30 -29.59
N MET A 9 -1.47 3.61 -28.61
CA MET A 9 -0.01 3.69 -28.83
C MET A 9 0.57 2.38 -29.37
N ARG A 10 0.04 1.23 -28.94
CA ARG A 10 0.47 -0.08 -29.41
C ARG A 10 0.01 -0.35 -30.86
N SER A 11 -1.20 0.04 -31.23
CA SER A 11 -1.66 -0.07 -32.64
C SER A 11 -0.87 0.85 -33.57
N CYS A 12 -0.38 1.97 -33.07
CA CYS A 12 0.51 2.88 -33.80
C CYS A 12 1.98 2.43 -33.83
N GLY A 13 2.32 1.27 -33.24
CA GLY A 13 3.70 0.75 -33.21
C GLY A 13 4.66 1.51 -32.29
N LEU A 14 4.15 2.42 -31.44
CA LEU A 14 4.95 3.29 -30.58
C LEU A 14 5.48 2.62 -29.31
N VAL A 15 5.04 1.39 -29.03
CA VAL A 15 5.43 0.66 -27.80
C VAL A 15 6.54 -0.35 -28.12
N PRO A 16 7.77 -0.16 -27.60
CA PRO A 16 8.85 -1.12 -27.76
C PRO A 16 8.49 -2.48 -27.18
N ARG A 17 8.91 -3.56 -27.85
CA ARG A 17 8.63 -4.94 -27.39
C ARG A 17 9.27 -5.27 -26.03
N ASP A 18 10.35 -4.58 -25.68
CA ASP A 18 11.14 -4.80 -24.45
C ASP A 18 11.01 -3.66 -23.43
N CYS A 19 9.89 -2.94 -23.45
CA CYS A 19 9.62 -1.95 -22.42
C CYS A 19 9.49 -2.59 -21.03
N THR A 20 10.15 -1.98 -20.04
CA THR A 20 9.93 -2.29 -18.62
C THR A 20 8.77 -1.44 -18.10
N PHE A 21 7.92 -2.01 -17.25
CA PHE A 21 6.75 -1.33 -16.73
C PHE A 21 6.55 -1.55 -15.22
N ALA A 22 6.09 -0.47 -14.58
CA ALA A 22 5.68 -0.42 -13.18
C ALA A 22 4.41 0.42 -13.06
N GLY A 23 3.62 0.21 -12.01
CA GLY A 23 2.42 1.00 -11.74
C GLY A 23 2.41 1.45 -10.28
N HIS A 24 2.26 2.75 -10.05
CA HIS A 24 2.14 3.29 -8.70
C HIS A 24 0.72 3.11 -8.18
N SER A 25 0.58 2.45 -7.03
CA SER A 25 -0.72 2.27 -6.39
C SER A 25 -1.73 1.64 -7.38
N LEU A 26 -2.92 2.21 -7.53
CA LEU A 26 -4.01 1.66 -8.33
C LEU A 26 -3.63 1.42 -9.81
N SER A 27 -2.69 2.19 -10.37
CA SER A 27 -2.28 2.00 -11.77
C SER A 27 -1.57 0.67 -11.99
N LYS A 28 -1.07 -0.01 -10.94
CA LYS A 28 -0.63 -1.41 -11.05
C LYS A 28 -1.77 -2.32 -11.53
N TYR A 29 -3.00 -2.09 -11.06
CA TYR A 29 -4.18 -2.82 -11.51
C TYR A 29 -4.62 -2.36 -12.89
N SER A 30 -4.52 -1.08 -13.25
CA SER A 30 -4.73 -0.62 -14.64
C SER A 30 -3.75 -1.27 -15.61
N THR A 31 -2.46 -1.32 -15.27
CA THR A 31 -1.39 -1.95 -16.06
C THR A 31 -1.59 -3.45 -16.16
N LEU A 32 -1.90 -4.13 -15.05
CA LEU A 32 -2.23 -5.55 -15.05
C LEU A 32 -3.57 -5.84 -15.74
N ALA A 33 -4.58 -4.98 -15.69
CA ALA A 33 -5.86 -5.19 -16.37
C ALA A 33 -5.79 -4.81 -17.87
N ALA A 34 -4.89 -3.91 -18.25
CA ALA A 34 -4.56 -3.60 -19.64
C ALA A 34 -3.85 -4.77 -20.33
N LEU A 35 -3.02 -5.50 -19.58
CA LEU A 35 -2.19 -6.59 -20.10
C LEU A 35 -2.71 -8.01 -19.75
N ALA A 36 -3.56 -8.17 -18.72
CA ALA A 36 -3.94 -9.45 -18.11
C ALA A 36 -5.36 -9.53 -17.50
N GLU A 37 -6.24 -8.57 -17.74
CA GLU A 37 -7.71 -8.65 -17.52
C GLU A 37 -8.21 -9.16 -16.14
N ILE A 38 -8.02 -8.37 -15.06
CA ILE A 38 -8.40 -8.76 -13.69
C ILE A 38 -9.42 -7.78 -13.06
N MET A 39 -10.42 -8.35 -12.38
CA MET A 39 -11.73 -7.85 -11.90
C MET A 39 -11.73 -7.23 -10.44
N PRO A 40 -12.89 -6.87 -9.79
CA PRO A 40 -13.07 -5.68 -8.95
C PRO A 40 -12.94 -5.89 -7.42
N ILE A 41 -12.96 -4.78 -6.65
CA ILE A 41 -12.67 -4.71 -5.20
C ILE A 41 -13.81 -3.98 -4.43
N LYS A 42 -14.20 -4.49 -3.26
CA LYS A 42 -14.95 -3.79 -2.20
C LYS A 42 -14.28 -4.02 -0.84
N SER A 43 -14.09 -2.97 -0.02
CA SER A 43 -14.03 -2.96 1.46
C SER A 43 -13.56 -1.61 2.04
N LEU A 44 -14.26 -1.09 3.04
CA LEU A 44 -14.15 0.28 3.58
C LEU A 44 -12.99 0.46 4.59
N VAL A 45 -12.32 1.63 4.60
CA VAL A 45 -11.33 2.04 5.63
C VAL A 45 -12.02 2.40 6.96
N ASN A 46 -11.40 2.10 8.10
CA ASN A 46 -11.82 2.66 9.39
C ASN A 46 -11.33 4.12 9.57
N LEU A 47 -12.22 5.09 9.32
CA LEU A 47 -11.93 6.53 9.41
C LEU A 47 -11.46 6.98 10.81
N ARG A 48 -11.85 6.28 11.89
CA ARG A 48 -11.44 6.62 13.25
C ARG A 48 -9.94 6.40 13.46
N THR A 49 -9.37 5.37 12.84
CA THR A 49 -7.92 5.12 12.92
C THR A 49 -7.14 6.25 12.24
N LEU A 50 -7.61 6.72 11.07
CA LEU A 50 -6.98 7.83 10.36
C LEU A 50 -7.07 9.14 11.16
N ASN A 51 -8.23 9.45 11.73
CA ASN A 51 -8.37 10.65 12.56
C ASN A 51 -7.47 10.60 13.82
N THR A 52 -7.33 9.43 14.44
CA THR A 52 -6.44 9.25 15.60
C THR A 52 -4.99 9.54 15.22
N LEU A 53 -4.54 9.07 14.05
CA LEU A 53 -3.19 9.36 13.55
C LEU A 53 -2.98 10.85 13.27
N ILE A 54 -3.97 11.52 12.68
CA ILE A 54 -3.94 12.98 12.47
C ILE A 54 -3.76 13.70 13.81
N SER A 55 -4.55 13.36 14.82
CA SER A 55 -4.46 13.93 16.16
C SER A 55 -3.09 13.71 16.82
N ILE A 56 -2.53 12.51 16.71
CA ILE A 56 -1.18 12.21 17.21
C ILE A 56 -0.14 13.10 16.53
N THR A 57 -0.12 13.16 15.20
CA THR A 57 0.88 13.96 14.47
C THR A 57 0.77 15.46 14.78
N ASN A 58 -0.43 15.97 15.02
CA ASN A 58 -0.65 17.35 15.44
C ASN A 58 -0.11 17.60 16.86
N PHE A 59 -0.34 16.67 17.79
CA PHE A 59 0.20 16.75 19.15
C PHE A 59 1.74 16.79 19.14
N TYR A 60 2.37 15.91 18.36
CA TYR A 60 3.82 15.89 18.19
C TYR A 60 4.38 17.22 17.65
N LYS A 61 3.67 17.85 16.70
CA LYS A 61 4.09 19.15 16.16
C LYS A 61 3.96 20.28 17.19
N GLN A 62 2.87 20.30 17.96
CA GLN A 62 2.66 21.30 19.01
C GLN A 62 3.70 21.19 20.14
N GLN A 63 4.02 19.97 20.56
CA GLN A 63 5.00 19.72 21.62
C GLN A 63 6.46 19.84 21.16
N LYS A 64 6.71 20.10 19.86
CA LYS A 64 8.06 20.24 19.26
C LYS A 64 9.02 19.10 19.65
N ILE A 65 8.52 17.88 19.77
CA ILE A 65 9.29 16.75 20.29
C ILE A 65 10.42 16.38 19.35
N ASN A 66 11.64 16.29 19.88
CA ASN A 66 12.83 15.89 19.12
C ASN A 66 12.99 14.36 19.12
N ILE A 67 12.97 13.76 17.92
CA ILE A 67 13.13 12.32 17.73
C ILE A 67 14.48 11.81 18.25
N LYS A 68 15.54 12.65 18.21
CA LYS A 68 16.87 12.26 18.70
C LYS A 68 16.87 12.06 20.21
N GLU A 69 16.17 12.91 20.96
CA GLU A 69 16.04 12.80 22.42
C GLU A 69 15.14 11.62 22.81
N MET A 70 14.04 11.38 22.09
CA MET A 70 13.20 10.20 22.31
C MET A 70 13.95 8.87 22.14
N ARG A 71 14.98 8.84 21.27
CA ARG A 71 15.82 7.64 21.08
C ARG A 71 16.77 7.40 22.23
N ALA A 72 17.14 8.41 23.01
CA ALA A 72 17.97 8.24 24.20
C ALA A 72 17.17 7.60 25.35
N TYR A 73 15.87 7.90 25.44
CA TYR A 73 14.98 7.49 26.52
C TYR A 73 13.84 6.56 26.02
N LEU A 74 14.21 5.43 25.39
CA LEU A 74 13.26 4.59 24.64
C LEU A 74 12.09 4.06 25.46
N GLU A 75 12.31 3.59 26.70
CA GLU A 75 11.25 2.99 27.50
C GLU A 75 10.25 4.02 28.04
N GLU A 76 10.72 5.17 28.47
CA GLU A 76 9.89 6.31 28.90
C GLU A 76 9.12 6.91 27.71
N ALA A 77 9.79 7.03 26.56
CA ALA A 77 9.20 7.47 25.30
C ALA A 77 8.06 6.54 24.83
N LYS A 78 8.20 5.23 25.00
CA LYS A 78 7.14 4.25 24.71
C LYS A 78 5.94 4.42 25.64
N GLY A 79 6.18 4.67 26.94
CA GLY A 79 5.13 4.94 27.92
C GLY A 79 4.33 6.19 27.54
N ALA A 80 5.01 7.31 27.37
CA ALA A 80 4.39 8.57 26.98
C ALA A 80 3.63 8.47 25.64
N LEU A 81 4.18 7.76 24.65
CA LEU A 81 3.49 7.52 23.38
C LEU A 81 2.18 6.73 23.57
N ARG A 82 2.16 5.72 24.45
CA ARG A 82 0.92 4.95 24.72
C ARG A 82 -0.17 5.83 25.31
N ASP A 83 0.18 6.74 26.22
CA ASP A 83 -0.79 7.63 26.86
C ASP A 83 -1.34 8.66 25.86
N ILE A 84 -0.49 9.21 25.00
CA ILE A 84 -0.90 10.09 23.90
C ILE A 84 -1.85 9.36 22.94
N ILE A 85 -1.53 8.12 22.57
CA ILE A 85 -2.37 7.31 21.68
C ILE A 85 -3.75 7.08 22.31
N LYS A 86 -3.81 6.71 23.60
CA LYS A 86 -5.07 6.49 24.32
C LYS A 86 -5.93 7.75 24.35
N GLY A 87 -5.35 8.87 24.78
CA GLY A 87 -6.07 10.16 24.81
C GLY A 87 -6.60 10.58 23.44
N CYS A 88 -5.79 10.43 22.38
CA CYS A 88 -6.22 10.72 21.02
C CYS A 88 -7.32 9.78 20.51
N ALA A 89 -7.25 8.49 20.88
CA ALA A 89 -8.25 7.50 20.50
C ALA A 89 -9.60 7.77 21.18
N GLU A 90 -9.60 8.05 22.48
CA GLU A 90 -10.80 8.41 23.25
C GLU A 90 -11.46 9.68 22.70
N ALA A 91 -10.66 10.72 22.42
CA ALA A 91 -11.15 11.95 21.80
C ALA A 91 -11.77 11.69 20.42
N THR A 92 -11.23 10.73 19.65
CA THR A 92 -11.76 10.36 18.34
C THR A 92 -13.07 9.59 18.43
N VAL A 93 -13.24 8.72 19.44
CA VAL A 93 -14.47 7.96 19.65
C VAL A 93 -15.65 8.87 20.00
N LYS A 94 -15.40 9.97 20.72
CA LYS A 94 -16.43 10.96 21.09
C LYS A 94 -16.93 11.81 19.92
N LYS A 95 -16.25 11.79 18.77
CA LYS A 95 -16.67 12.58 17.59
C LYS A 95 -17.92 11.97 16.93
N PRO A 96 -18.83 12.81 16.40
CA PRO A 96 -20.02 12.33 15.72
C PRO A 96 -19.68 11.56 14.44
N THR A 97 -20.56 10.63 14.07
CA THR A 97 -20.50 9.87 12.80
C THR A 97 -21.57 10.38 11.83
N PRO A 98 -21.26 10.54 10.52
CA PRO A 98 -20.03 10.15 9.84
C PRO A 98 -18.85 11.07 10.17
N LEU A 99 -17.68 10.46 10.38
CA LEU A 99 -16.48 11.19 10.78
C LEU A 99 -15.86 11.88 9.55
N GLU A 100 -15.83 13.21 9.54
CA GLU A 100 -15.10 13.97 8.52
C GLU A 100 -13.65 14.17 8.94
N LEU A 101 -12.72 13.74 8.07
CA LEU A 101 -11.29 13.95 8.29
C LEU A 101 -10.92 15.38 7.95
N GLN A 102 -10.18 16.05 8.82
CA GLN A 102 -9.64 17.39 8.55
C GLN A 102 -8.13 17.34 8.32
N ARG A 103 -7.62 18.32 7.57
CA ARG A 103 -6.18 18.50 7.36
C ARG A 103 -5.47 18.73 8.69
N GLY A 104 -4.41 17.96 8.95
CA GLY A 104 -3.50 18.19 10.06
C GLY A 104 -2.26 18.99 9.63
N PHE A 105 -1.37 19.25 10.58
CA PHE A 105 -0.10 19.94 10.31
C PHE A 105 0.83 19.10 9.41
N ALA A 106 0.81 17.78 9.57
CA ALA A 106 1.66 16.83 8.84
C ALA A 106 0.87 15.81 8.01
N THR A 107 -0.45 15.99 7.89
CA THR A 107 -1.36 15.01 7.26
C THR A 107 -2.40 15.72 6.38
N ILE A 108 -2.61 15.19 5.17
CA ILE A 108 -3.61 15.69 4.23
C ILE A 108 -4.54 14.51 3.88
N PRO A 109 -5.79 14.52 4.36
CA PRO A 109 -6.76 13.50 3.98
C PRO A 109 -7.01 13.50 2.47
N LEU A 110 -7.07 12.31 1.88
CA LEU A 110 -7.47 12.13 0.49
C LEU A 110 -8.97 11.80 0.45
N TYR A 111 -9.81 12.83 0.33
CA TYR A 111 -11.27 12.75 0.49
C TYR A 111 -11.98 11.79 -0.48
N SER A 112 -11.36 11.48 -1.63
CA SER A 112 -11.95 10.62 -2.66
C SER A 112 -11.57 9.13 -2.52
N ILE A 113 -10.78 8.74 -1.51
CA ILE A 113 -10.26 7.38 -1.36
C ILE A 113 -10.73 6.80 -0.01
N ASN A 114 -11.83 6.03 -0.05
CA ASN A 114 -12.42 5.39 1.13
C ASN A 114 -11.98 3.92 1.32
N MET A 115 -10.94 3.48 0.61
CA MET A 115 -10.44 2.10 0.60
C MET A 115 -8.94 2.02 0.97
N PRO A 116 -8.52 1.15 1.91
CA PRO A 116 -7.14 1.09 2.38
C PRO A 116 -6.32 0.22 1.44
N PHE A 117 -6.10 0.69 0.21
CA PHE A 117 -5.25 0.01 -0.76
C PHE A 117 -3.85 -0.24 -0.15
N TYR A 118 -3.24 -1.40 -0.43
CA TYR A 118 -1.94 -1.86 0.11
C TYR A 118 -1.91 -2.28 1.58
N SER A 119 -3.03 -2.20 2.30
CA SER A 119 -3.11 -2.78 3.64
C SER A 119 -3.31 -4.30 3.58
N THR A 120 -2.94 -4.99 4.65
CA THR A 120 -3.26 -6.40 4.87
C THR A 120 -4.77 -6.69 4.89
N PHE A 121 -5.60 -5.65 4.99
CA PHE A 121 -7.06 -5.71 5.03
C PHE A 121 -7.68 -6.19 3.69
N LEU A 122 -6.98 -6.05 2.56
CA LEU A 122 -7.50 -6.37 1.22
C LEU A 122 -6.88 -7.65 0.62
N ARG A 123 -6.58 -8.65 1.46
CA ARG A 123 -5.83 -9.86 1.04
C ARG A 123 -6.64 -10.86 0.18
N SER A 124 -7.93 -10.62 -0.06
CA SER A 124 -8.82 -11.51 -0.81
C SER A 124 -8.95 -11.08 -2.28
N GLY A 125 -8.35 -11.86 -3.19
CA GLY A 125 -8.62 -11.79 -4.62
C GLY A 125 -7.36 -11.62 -5.47
N ALA A 126 -6.81 -12.72 -5.97
CA ALA A 126 -5.93 -12.70 -7.13
C ALA A 126 -6.56 -13.57 -8.22
N GLY A 127 -6.74 -12.98 -9.41
CA GLY A 127 -7.29 -13.65 -10.58
C GLY A 127 -6.43 -14.83 -11.04
N ARG A 128 -7.06 -15.79 -11.72
CA ARG A 128 -6.44 -17.00 -12.26
C ARG A 128 -6.26 -16.81 -13.78
N ASN A 129 -5.13 -17.29 -14.31
CA ASN A 129 -4.61 -17.16 -15.69
C ASN A 129 -3.72 -15.93 -15.97
N ILE A 130 -2.40 -16.12 -15.86
CA ILE A 130 -1.38 -15.14 -16.25
C ILE A 130 -0.32 -15.86 -17.09
N ASP A 131 0.02 -15.28 -18.23
CA ASP A 131 1.17 -15.70 -19.05
C ASP A 131 2.46 -15.11 -18.47
N PRO A 132 3.37 -15.93 -17.91
CA PRO A 132 4.56 -15.45 -17.21
C PRO A 132 5.60 -14.81 -18.16
N THR A 133 5.59 -15.15 -19.45
CA THR A 133 6.58 -14.64 -20.41
C THR A 133 6.48 -13.12 -20.61
N LYS A 134 5.30 -12.56 -20.36
CA LYS A 134 5.03 -11.12 -20.44
C LYS A 134 5.48 -10.36 -19.20
N LEU A 135 5.85 -11.06 -18.12
CA LEU A 135 6.17 -10.46 -16.82
C LEU A 135 7.64 -10.61 -16.44
N VAL A 136 8.26 -11.74 -16.79
CA VAL A 136 9.68 -11.97 -16.49
C VAL A 136 10.52 -10.85 -17.09
N SER A 137 11.41 -10.28 -16.27
CA SER A 137 12.29 -9.13 -16.53
C SER A 137 11.62 -7.79 -16.93
N LYS A 138 10.34 -7.79 -17.32
CA LYS A 138 9.61 -6.60 -17.80
C LYS A 138 8.78 -5.93 -16.71
N TYR A 139 8.23 -6.71 -15.78
CA TYR A 139 7.37 -6.18 -14.73
C TYR A 139 8.13 -5.91 -13.43
N ILE A 140 7.96 -4.72 -12.84
CA ILE A 140 8.50 -4.39 -11.51
C ILE A 140 7.34 -4.32 -10.50
N PRO A 141 7.20 -5.31 -9.59
CA PRO A 141 6.14 -5.28 -8.59
C PRO A 141 6.48 -4.37 -7.42
N ASN A 142 5.51 -3.56 -6.98
CA ASN A 142 5.65 -2.65 -5.83
C ASN A 142 6.08 -3.34 -4.53
N VAL A 143 5.72 -4.62 -4.34
CA VAL A 143 6.07 -5.38 -3.12
C VAL A 143 7.58 -5.58 -3.00
N ARG A 144 8.30 -5.77 -4.11
CA ARG A 144 9.73 -6.15 -4.11
C ARG A 144 10.63 -5.09 -4.77
N ALA A 145 10.03 -4.13 -5.49
CA ALA A 145 10.71 -3.04 -6.21
C ALA A 145 11.91 -3.49 -7.07
N LYS A 146 11.88 -4.74 -7.57
CA LYS A 146 12.88 -5.29 -8.49
C LYS A 146 12.17 -6.10 -9.59
N PRO A 147 12.78 -6.25 -10.78
CA PRO A 147 12.17 -6.98 -11.91
C PRO A 147 11.70 -8.37 -11.50
N PHE A 148 10.50 -8.73 -11.96
CA PHE A 148 9.89 -10.03 -11.70
C PHE A 148 10.72 -11.14 -12.33
N ALA A 149 10.97 -12.20 -11.56
CA ALA A 149 11.75 -13.34 -12.00
C ALA A 149 11.17 -14.63 -11.42
N LEU A 150 11.21 -15.70 -12.19
CA LEU A 150 10.81 -17.04 -11.78
C LEU A 150 12.01 -17.81 -11.22
N THR A 151 12.62 -17.30 -10.15
CA THR A 151 13.76 -17.97 -9.48
C THR A 151 13.45 -18.25 -8.01
N LYS A 152 14.10 -19.28 -7.44
CA LYS A 152 13.89 -19.67 -6.03
C LYS A 152 14.27 -18.52 -5.09
N GLU A 153 15.31 -17.77 -5.41
CA GLU A 153 15.78 -16.60 -4.67
C GLU A 153 14.73 -15.49 -4.67
N TYR A 154 14.11 -15.23 -5.83
CA TYR A 154 13.05 -14.23 -5.95
C TYR A 154 11.87 -14.58 -5.04
N PHE A 155 11.40 -15.83 -5.06
CA PHE A 155 10.28 -16.26 -4.23
C PHE A 155 10.62 -16.35 -2.74
N LYS A 156 11.87 -16.67 -2.36
CA LYS A 156 12.34 -16.56 -0.97
C LYS A 156 12.23 -15.12 -0.45
N ASP A 157 12.66 -14.14 -1.23
CA ASP A 157 12.54 -12.72 -0.86
C ASP A 157 11.07 -12.30 -0.74
N VAL A 158 10.23 -12.69 -1.69
CA VAL A 158 8.78 -12.41 -1.64
C VAL A 158 8.13 -13.08 -0.44
N TYR A 159 8.54 -14.29 -0.08
CA TYR A 159 8.04 -14.98 1.11
C TYR A 159 8.39 -14.22 2.39
N LYS A 160 9.64 -13.75 2.55
CA LYS A 160 10.05 -12.94 3.71
C LYS A 160 9.18 -11.70 3.91
N LEU A 161 8.74 -11.07 2.81
CA LEU A 161 7.91 -9.86 2.85
C LEU A 161 6.42 -10.15 3.05
N THR A 162 5.93 -11.31 2.57
CA THR A 162 4.49 -11.58 2.49
C THR A 162 4.01 -12.68 3.41
N ASN A 163 4.88 -13.56 3.91
CA ASN A 163 4.53 -14.78 4.65
C ASN A 163 3.39 -15.57 3.97
N SER A 164 3.43 -15.69 2.64
CA SER A 164 2.39 -16.35 1.86
C SER A 164 2.49 -17.88 1.99
N PRO A 165 1.44 -18.57 2.46
CA PRO A 165 1.45 -20.03 2.62
C PRO A 165 1.59 -20.75 1.26
N LYS A 166 1.06 -20.16 0.17
CA LYS A 166 1.21 -20.70 -1.18
C LYS A 166 2.65 -20.62 -1.70
N ILE A 167 3.39 -19.59 -1.30
CA ILE A 167 4.81 -19.49 -1.67
C ILE A 167 5.63 -20.45 -0.80
N ALA A 168 5.29 -20.59 0.49
CA ALA A 168 5.91 -21.57 1.37
C ALA A 168 5.81 -22.99 0.80
N SER A 169 4.62 -23.41 0.35
CA SER A 169 4.43 -24.74 -0.23
C SER A 169 5.25 -24.95 -1.51
N VAL A 170 5.42 -23.91 -2.34
CA VAL A 170 6.24 -23.99 -3.56
C VAL A 170 7.74 -24.03 -3.24
N LEU A 171 8.18 -23.36 -2.18
CA LEU A 171 9.59 -23.32 -1.78
C LEU A 171 10.05 -24.57 -1.00
N ALA A 172 9.10 -25.28 -0.37
CA ALA A 172 9.33 -26.49 0.41
C ALA A 172 9.49 -27.75 -0.46
N ASN A 173 8.98 -27.70 -1.70
CA ASN A 173 9.24 -28.70 -2.74
C ASN A 173 10.56 -28.40 -3.47
#